data_AF-A0A9E4P2V0-F1
#
_entry.id   AF-A0A9E4P2V0-F1
#
_cell.length_a   1.000
_cell.length_b   1.000
_cell.length_c   1.000
_cell.angle_alpha   90.00
_cell.angle_beta   90.00
_cell.angle_gamma   90.00
#
_symmetry.space_group_name_H-M   'P 1'
#
loop_
_entity.id
_entity.type
_entity.pdbx_description
1 polymer ?
#
loop_
_entity_poly.entity_id
_entity_poly.type
_entity_poly.pdbx_seq_one_letter_code
_entity_poly.pdbx_strand_id
1 'polypeptide(L)'
;MKARCITLFPIVISLGTISNCQAVSAEFAPDDWQMRRLMSPSESEAQAESAGQVMIYDGLTDKQISSALDQHFNRIEAMMFTSVIITDSAGLPKQDPLTGEILIEQDGCD
;
A
#
# COMPACT_ATOMS: atom_id res chain seq x y z
N MET A 1 -21.86 -40.75 -54.46
CA MET A 1 -22.16 -40.03 -53.20
C MET A 1 -21.71 -38.58 -53.39
N LYS A 2 -22.56 -37.63 -53.00
CA LYS A 2 -22.61 -36.25 -53.51
C LYS A 2 -21.49 -35.36 -52.94
N ALA A 3 -20.80 -34.66 -53.84
CA ALA A 3 -19.98 -33.48 -53.55
C ALA A 3 -20.85 -32.21 -53.51
N ARG A 4 -20.42 -31.21 -52.71
CA ARG A 4 -20.79 -29.78 -52.61
C ARG A 4 -20.79 -29.40 -51.10
N CYS A 5 -20.41 -28.22 -50.64
CA CYS A 5 -20.36 -26.90 -51.25
C CYS A 5 -19.35 -26.06 -50.45
N ILE A 6 -18.35 -25.49 -51.12
CA ILE A 6 -17.52 -24.40 -50.59
C ILE A 6 -18.42 -23.17 -50.50
N THR A 7 -18.58 -22.62 -49.30
CA THR A 7 -19.11 -21.27 -49.10
C THR A 7 -18.11 -20.48 -48.26
N LEU A 8 -17.42 -19.57 -48.94
CA LEU A 8 -16.77 -18.41 -48.33
C LEU A 8 -17.81 -17.59 -47.57
N PHE A 9 -17.60 -17.35 -46.27
CA PHE A 9 -18.19 -16.24 -45.54
C PHE A 9 -17.15 -15.71 -44.52
N PRO A 10 -17.16 -14.40 -44.26
CA PRO A 10 -15.96 -13.58 -44.18
C PRO A 10 -15.32 -13.56 -42.80
N ILE A 11 -14.02 -13.32 -42.86
CA ILE A 11 -13.16 -12.73 -41.84
C ILE A 11 -13.93 -11.67 -41.05
N VAL A 12 -14.36 -12.00 -39.83
CA VAL A 12 -14.74 -11.01 -38.82
C VAL A 12 -13.52 -10.81 -37.93
N ILE A 13 -12.66 -9.87 -38.34
CA ILE A 13 -11.67 -9.27 -37.45
C ILE A 13 -12.47 -8.46 -36.44
N SER A 14 -12.82 -9.08 -35.31
CA SER A 14 -13.18 -8.33 -34.13
C SER A 14 -11.90 -7.69 -33.62
N LEU A 15 -11.67 -6.44 -34.03
CA LEU A 15 -10.76 -5.52 -33.36
C LEU A 15 -11.38 -5.23 -31.97
N GLY A 16 -11.29 -6.20 -31.07
CA GLY A 16 -11.49 -5.98 -29.66
C GLY A 16 -10.32 -5.13 -29.20
N THR A 17 -10.55 -3.83 -29.07
CA THR A 17 -9.61 -2.91 -28.42
C THR A 17 -9.34 -3.46 -27.03
N ILE A 18 -8.15 -4.03 -26.85
CA ILE A 18 -7.64 -4.46 -25.56
C ILE A 18 -7.48 -3.17 -24.75
N SER A 19 -8.46 -2.88 -23.90
CA SER A 19 -8.39 -1.78 -22.96
C SER A 19 -7.31 -2.14 -21.94
N ASN A 20 -6.09 -1.71 -22.21
CA ASN A 20 -4.97 -1.86 -21.28
C ASN A 20 -5.15 -0.79 -20.19
N CYS A 21 -6.11 -1.03 -19.28
CA CYS A 21 -6.26 -0.25 -18.07
C CYS A 21 -5.16 -0.73 -17.11
N GLN A 22 -3.94 -0.25 -17.32
CA GLN A 22 -2.89 -0.41 -16.33
C GLN A 22 -3.23 0.50 -15.16
N ALA A 23 -4.00 -0.05 -14.21
CA ALA A 23 -4.06 0.48 -12.87
C ALA A 23 -2.66 0.30 -12.28
N VAL A 24 -1.82 1.31 -12.45
CA VAL A 24 -0.64 1.51 -11.60
C VAL A 24 -1.17 1.86 -10.22
N SER A 25 -1.53 0.83 -9.44
CA SER A 25 -1.56 0.98 -7.99
C SER A 25 -0.14 1.26 -7.57
N ALA A 26 0.16 2.49 -7.16
CA ALA A 26 1.32 2.71 -6.33
C ALA A 26 1.16 1.79 -5.10
N GLU A 27 2.00 0.77 -5.02
CA GLU A 27 2.01 -0.17 -3.89
C GLU A 27 2.57 0.59 -2.68
N PHE A 28 1.69 1.31 -1.99
CA PHE A 28 1.95 1.99 -0.72
C PHE A 28 1.88 1.02 0.47
N ALA A 29 2.06 -0.28 0.21
CA ALA A 29 2.12 -1.25 1.27
C ALA A 29 3.47 -1.09 1.97
N PRO A 30 3.51 -0.87 3.29
CA PRO A 30 4.79 -0.88 3.98
C PRO A 30 5.49 -2.22 3.77
N ASP A 31 6.81 -2.18 3.68
CA ASP A 31 7.58 -3.39 3.51
C ASP A 31 7.23 -4.38 4.64
N ASP A 32 7.06 -5.65 4.30
CA ASP A 32 6.67 -6.72 5.23
C ASP A 32 7.56 -6.76 6.49
N TRP A 33 8.84 -6.41 6.35
CA TRP A 33 9.80 -6.41 7.44
C TRP A 33 9.54 -5.30 8.46
N GLN A 34 9.04 -4.13 8.03
CA GLN A 34 8.69 -3.01 8.91
C GLN A 34 7.49 -3.39 9.78
N MET A 35 6.44 -3.92 9.15
CA MET A 35 5.24 -4.34 9.86
C MET A 35 5.52 -5.47 10.85
N ARG A 36 6.34 -6.45 10.44
CA ARG A 36 6.82 -7.52 11.33
C ARG A 36 7.53 -6.94 12.55
N ARG A 37 8.51 -6.03 12.37
CA ARG A 37 9.27 -5.43 13.48
C ARG A 37 8.37 -4.59 14.38
N LEU A 38 7.42 -3.84 13.80
CA LEU A 38 6.49 -3.01 14.55
C LEU A 38 5.63 -3.84 15.49
N MET A 39 5.05 -4.93 14.97
CA MET A 39 4.11 -5.80 15.71
C MET A 39 4.79 -6.88 16.56
N SER A 40 5.95 -7.36 16.15
CA SER A 40 6.66 -8.48 16.79
C SER A 40 8.16 -8.33 16.57
N PRO A 41 8.82 -7.38 17.27
CA PRO A 41 10.26 -7.22 17.18
C PRO A 41 10.97 -8.49 17.65
N SER A 42 12.13 -8.77 17.07
CA SER A 42 13.05 -9.75 17.63
C SER A 42 13.60 -9.25 18.97
N GLU A 43 14.18 -10.16 19.74
CA GLU A 43 14.80 -9.79 21.02
C GLU A 43 15.91 -8.74 20.85
N SER A 44 16.71 -8.83 19.79
CA SER A 44 17.75 -7.85 19.50
C SER A 44 17.17 -6.48 19.08
N GLU A 45 16.06 -6.47 18.34
CA GLU A 45 15.37 -5.23 17.95
C GLU A 45 14.78 -4.54 19.19
N ALA A 46 14.14 -5.30 20.08
CA ALA A 46 13.60 -4.78 21.34
C ALA A 46 14.71 -4.27 22.29
N GLN A 47 15.86 -4.97 22.34
CA GLN A 47 17.02 -4.49 23.11
C GLN A 47 17.55 -3.16 22.56
N ALA A 48 17.64 -3.02 21.23
CA ALA A 48 18.06 -1.77 20.60
C ALA A 48 17.09 -0.62 20.94
N GLU A 49 15.78 -0.85 20.86
CA GLU A 49 14.76 0.11 21.29
C GLU A 49 14.95 0.52 22.77
N SER A 50 15.15 -0.46 23.67
CA SER A 50 15.37 -0.21 25.10
C SER A 50 16.69 0.52 25.41
N ALA A 51 17.68 0.41 24.51
CA ALA A 51 18.94 1.15 24.58
C ALA A 51 18.82 2.58 24.04
N GLY A 52 17.63 3.00 23.63
CA GLY A 52 17.34 4.34 23.12
C GLY A 52 17.46 4.48 21.60
N GLN A 53 17.57 3.38 20.85
CA GLN A 53 17.57 3.45 19.38
C GLN A 53 16.15 3.70 18.86
N VAL A 54 15.98 4.78 18.11
CA VAL A 54 14.72 5.09 17.43
C VAL A 54 14.62 4.30 16.13
N MET A 55 13.52 3.59 15.96
CA MET A 55 13.17 2.84 14.75
C MET A 55 12.24 3.68 13.88
N ILE A 56 12.66 3.92 12.65
CA ILE A 56 11.86 4.64 11.65
C ILE A 56 11.02 3.64 10.86
N TYR A 57 9.73 3.94 10.77
CA TYR A 57 8.75 3.26 9.95
C TYR A 57 8.17 4.26 8.97
N ASP A 58 8.16 3.91 7.68
CA ASP A 58 7.83 4.82 6.60
C ASP A 58 6.63 4.30 5.81
N GLY A 59 5.76 5.19 5.36
CA GLY A 59 4.63 4.82 4.51
C GLY A 59 3.57 3.95 5.20
N LEU A 60 3.47 4.02 6.54
CA LEU A 60 2.41 3.31 7.26
C LEU A 60 1.09 4.07 7.16
N THR A 61 -0.02 3.35 7.11
CA THR A 61 -1.34 3.96 7.29
C THR A 61 -1.56 4.41 8.73
N ASP A 62 -2.32 5.49 8.90
CA ASP A 62 -2.80 5.96 10.21
C ASP A 62 -3.44 4.84 11.06
N LYS A 63 -4.17 3.90 10.45
CA LYS A 63 -4.76 2.74 11.11
C LYS A 63 -3.72 1.72 11.59
N GLN A 64 -2.69 1.45 10.79
CA GLN A 64 -1.60 0.56 11.20
C GLN A 64 -0.83 1.18 12.38
N ILE A 65 -0.58 2.48 12.34
CA ILE A 65 0.05 3.22 13.43
C ILE A 65 -0.82 3.15 14.67
N SER A 66 -2.10 3.48 14.58
CA SER A 66 -3.03 3.41 15.72
C SER A 66 -3.03 2.02 16.36
N SER A 67 -3.08 0.96 15.55
CA SER A 67 -3.03 -0.42 16.02
C SER A 67 -1.72 -0.75 16.76
N ALA A 68 -0.59 -0.23 16.28
CA ALA A 68 0.69 -0.39 16.93
C ALA A 68 0.78 0.41 18.24
N LEU A 69 0.27 1.64 18.27
CA LEU A 69 0.22 2.47 19.48
C LEU A 69 -0.63 1.83 20.58
N ASP A 70 -1.76 1.22 20.21
CA ASP A 70 -2.65 0.53 21.15
C ASP A 70 -2.00 -0.73 21.75
N GLN A 71 -1.29 -1.51 20.92
CA GLN A 71 -0.69 -2.79 21.34
C GLN A 71 0.69 -2.64 21.99
N HIS A 72 1.42 -1.59 21.62
CA HIS A 72 2.83 -1.40 21.97
C HIS A 72 3.09 -0.02 22.59
N PHE A 73 2.15 0.47 23.41
CA PHE A 73 2.23 1.77 24.08
C PHE A 73 3.57 2.00 24.81
N ASN A 74 4.15 0.96 25.41
CA ASN A 74 5.43 1.07 26.14
C ASN A 74 6.67 1.25 25.24
N ARG A 75 6.51 1.16 23.91
CA ARG A 75 7.61 1.24 22.93
C ARG A 75 7.57 2.52 22.08
N ILE A 76 6.55 3.37 22.25
CA ILE A 76 6.29 4.51 21.37
C ILE A 76 7.46 5.50 21.32
N GLU A 77 8.21 5.65 22.42
CA GLU A 77 9.36 6.55 22.52
C GLU A 77 10.51 6.13 21.59
N ALA A 78 10.56 4.85 21.22
CA ALA A 78 11.53 4.30 20.29
C ALA A 78 10.99 4.20 18.85
N MET A 79 9.82 4.76 18.56
CA MET A 79 9.18 4.69 17.24
C MET A 79 9.07 6.08 16.61
N MET A 80 9.46 6.17 15.34
CA MET A 80 9.22 7.33 14.51
C MET A 80 8.47 6.90 13.26
N PHE A 81 7.38 7.59 12.95
CA PHE A 81 6.55 7.33 11.78
C PHE A 81 6.71 8.47 10.79
N THR A 82 7.06 8.14 9.54
CA THR A 82 7.20 9.10 8.43
C THR A 82 6.25 8.73 7.30
N SER A 83 5.92 9.72 6.47
CA SER A 83 5.05 9.55 5.31
C SER A 83 3.72 8.84 5.66
N VAL A 84 3.07 9.27 6.75
CA VAL A 84 1.86 8.60 7.25
C VAL A 84 0.73 8.72 6.24
N ILE A 85 0.19 7.60 5.77
CA ILE A 85 -0.90 7.59 4.80
C ILE A 85 -2.23 7.75 5.53
N ILE A 86 -2.96 8.82 5.19
CA ILE A 86 -4.27 9.07 5.77
C ILE A 86 -5.30 8.14 5.11
N THR A 87 -6.10 7.43 5.91
CA THR A 87 -7.14 6.54 5.40
C THR A 87 -8.56 7.04 5.67
N ASP A 88 -9.52 6.52 4.90
CA ASP A 88 -10.93 6.79 5.08
C ASP A 88 -11.57 5.87 6.14
N SER A 89 -12.89 5.97 6.32
CA SER A 89 -13.63 5.10 7.23
C SER A 89 -13.50 3.61 6.90
N ALA A 90 -13.33 3.25 5.62
CA ALA A 90 -13.13 1.87 5.17
C ALA A 90 -11.68 1.39 5.35
N GLY A 91 -10.72 2.31 5.56
CA GLY A 91 -9.30 2.02 5.71
C GLY A 91 -8.53 2.06 4.40
N LEU A 92 -9.12 2.66 3.37
CA LEU A 92 -8.45 2.88 2.10
C LEU A 92 -7.73 4.23 2.13
N PRO A 93 -6.55 4.35 1.49
CA PRO A 93 -5.86 5.63 1.37
C PRO A 93 -6.78 6.70 0.79
N LYS A 94 -6.88 7.84 1.47
CA LYS A 94 -7.63 9.00 0.95
C LYS A 94 -6.83 9.63 -0.19
N GLN A 95 -7.56 10.16 -1.17
CA GLN A 95 -6.97 10.92 -2.26
C GLN A 95 -7.40 12.38 -2.20
N ASP A 96 -6.51 13.26 -2.64
CA ASP A 96 -6.83 14.66 -2.91
C ASP A 96 -7.84 14.72 -4.08
N PRO A 97 -8.97 15.43 -3.93
CA PRO A 97 -10.00 15.46 -4.97
C PRO A 97 -9.62 16.26 -6.22
N LEU A 98 -8.59 17.11 -6.15
CA LEU A 98 -8.11 17.94 -7.25
C LEU A 98 -6.97 17.26 -8.02
N THR A 99 -6.04 16.61 -7.31
CA THR A 99 -4.85 15.99 -7.94
C THR A 99 -4.99 14.48 -8.14
N GLY A 100 -5.84 13.81 -7.35
CA GLY A 100 -5.94 12.35 -7.29
C GLY A 100 -4.79 11.67 -6.56
N GLU A 101 -3.87 12.46 -5.98
CA GLU A 101 -2.73 11.96 -5.21
C GLU A 101 -3.18 11.47 -3.84
N ILE A 102 -2.45 10.52 -3.26
CA ILE A 102 -2.75 10.03 -1.91
C ILE A 102 -2.41 11.11 -0.90
N LEU A 103 -3.30 11.31 0.07
CA LEU A 103 -3.08 12.19 1.20
C LEU A 103 -2.10 11.54 2.18
N ILE A 104 -0.94 12.16 2.31
CA ILE A 104 0.12 11.80 3.25
C ILE A 104 0.21 12.91 4.29
N GLU A 105 0.31 12.55 5.57
CA GLU A 105 0.63 13.49 6.65
C GLU A 105 2.07 13.95 6.45
N GLN A 106 2.23 15.20 6.02
CA GLN A 106 3.53 15.83 5.86
C GLN A 106 3.95 16.39 7.22
N ASP A 107 5.09 15.92 7.72
CA ASP A 107 5.82 16.47 8.85
C ASP A 107 6.32 17.87 8.48
N GLY A 108 5.49 18.87 8.82
CA GLY A 108 5.56 20.24 8.33
C GLY A 108 6.97 20.86 8.31
N CYS A 109 7.43 21.14 7.11
CA CYS A 109 8.38 22.20 6.79
C CYS A 109 7.89 22.88 5.51
N ASP A 110 7.11 23.95 5.69
CA ASP A 110 6.77 24.91 4.62
C ASP A 110 7.82 26.04 4.56
#